data_AF-A0A1F7UKJ8-F1
#
_entry.id   AF-A0A1F7UKJ8-F1
#
_cell.length_a   1.000
_cell.length_b   1.000
_cell.length_c   1.000
_cell.angle_alpha   90.00
_cell.angle_beta   90.00
_cell.angle_gamma   90.00
#
_symmetry.space_group_name_H-M   'P 1'
#
loop_
_entity.id
_entity.type
_entity.pdbx_description
1 polymer ?
#
loop_
_entity_poly.entity_id
_entity_poly.type
_entity_poly.pdbx_seq_one_letter_code
_entity_poly.pdbx_strand_id
1 'polypeptide(L)'
;MDHMLIQRVEHPEKAKQLDAKIRKTFEKTVAIMVLDMSGFSRLVQRYGIIHYLAMIRRMRRVVAPAIARNHGVVIKFEADNCFAVFPKADDAVQASREIKHDLDVANLATPDESDIYVCMGIGYGPTLLACDDMYGNEMNLASKLGEDVAEKGEVFLTEAAKKACKKKHDLALVPLTISGVTMKAYKLRFTPSA
;
A
#
# COMPACT_ATOMS: atom_id res chain seq x y z
N MET A 1 -10.42 -3.51 19.86
CA MET A 1 -11.57 -3.61 18.94
C MET A 1 -12.31 -4.94 19.15
N ASP A 2 -11.57 -6.04 19.30
CA ASP A 2 -12.07 -7.42 19.36
C ASP A 2 -13.22 -7.65 20.35
N HIS A 3 -13.09 -7.17 21.59
CA HIS A 3 -14.17 -7.30 22.58
C HIS A 3 -15.51 -6.69 22.09
N MET A 4 -15.46 -5.56 21.38
CA MET A 4 -16.67 -4.93 20.84
C MET A 4 -17.25 -5.71 19.66
N LEU A 5 -16.41 -6.37 18.86
CA LEU A 5 -16.85 -7.24 17.76
C LEU A 5 -17.50 -8.51 18.30
N ILE A 6 -16.93 -9.12 19.34
CA ILE A 6 -17.52 -10.27 20.04
C ILE A 6 -18.90 -9.88 20.60
N GLN A 7 -18.99 -8.76 21.33
CA GLN A 7 -20.28 -8.25 21.82
C GLN A 7 -21.28 -7.99 20.70
N ARG A 8 -20.82 -7.54 19.52
CA ARG A 8 -21.69 -7.28 18.37
C ARG A 8 -22.28 -8.58 17.81
N VAL A 9 -21.54 -9.68 17.85
CA VAL A 9 -22.01 -11.00 17.44
C VAL A 9 -22.96 -11.59 18.48
N GLU A 10 -22.60 -11.50 19.77
CA GLU A 10 -23.39 -12.05 20.88
C GLU A 10 -24.70 -11.27 21.15
N HIS A 11 -24.72 -9.98 20.80
CA HIS A 11 -25.87 -9.09 21.02
C HIS A 11 -26.30 -8.36 19.73
N PRO A 12 -26.94 -9.06 18.77
CA PRO A 12 -27.37 -8.47 17.50
C PRO A 12 -28.29 -7.25 17.67
N GLU A 13 -29.07 -7.20 18.74
CA GLU A 13 -29.94 -6.06 19.09
C GLU A 13 -29.15 -4.77 19.36
N LYS A 14 -27.86 -4.88 19.76
CA LYS A 14 -26.95 -3.76 20.00
C LYS A 14 -26.09 -3.41 18.78
N ALA A 15 -26.23 -4.11 17.66
CA ALA A 15 -25.31 -3.99 16.52
C ALA A 15 -25.14 -2.54 16.04
N LYS A 16 -26.23 -1.78 15.88
CA LYS A 16 -26.15 -0.36 15.45
C LYS A 16 -25.35 0.51 16.41
N GLN A 17 -25.53 0.32 17.72
CA GLN A 17 -24.82 1.08 18.75
C GLN A 17 -23.33 0.71 18.78
N LEU A 18 -23.02 -0.58 18.69
CA LEU A 18 -21.65 -1.09 18.67
C LEU A 18 -20.92 -0.66 17.40
N ASP A 19 -21.56 -0.74 16.24
CA ASP A 19 -21.01 -0.27 14.96
C ASP A 19 -20.66 1.22 15.02
N ALA A 20 -21.55 2.05 15.54
CA ALA A 20 -21.29 3.48 15.73
C ALA A 20 -20.11 3.74 16.68
N LYS A 21 -20.03 2.98 17.79
CA LYS A 21 -18.93 3.10 18.75
C LYS A 21 -17.59 2.63 18.16
N ILE A 22 -17.59 1.55 17.38
CA ILE A 22 -16.40 1.04 16.67
C ILE A 22 -15.90 2.10 15.69
N ARG A 23 -16.77 2.62 14.82
CA ARG A 23 -16.40 3.66 13.85
C ARG A 23 -15.84 4.89 14.53
N LYS A 24 -16.52 5.41 15.56
CA LYS A 24 -16.05 6.58 16.32
C LYS A 24 -14.66 6.39 16.93
N THR A 25 -14.30 5.16 17.31
CA THR A 25 -13.06 4.87 18.02
C THR A 25 -11.91 4.52 17.08
N PHE A 26 -12.18 3.78 16.00
CA PHE A 26 -11.16 3.14 15.17
C PHE A 26 -11.16 3.62 13.71
N GLU A 27 -12.23 4.26 13.22
CA GLU A 27 -12.30 4.72 11.84
C GLU A 27 -11.55 6.04 11.68
N LYS A 28 -10.65 6.07 10.69
CA LYS A 28 -9.98 7.28 10.24
C LYS A 28 -10.10 7.38 8.74
N THR A 29 -10.29 8.60 8.22
CA THR A 29 -10.12 8.85 6.79
C THR A 29 -8.65 9.10 6.51
N VAL A 30 -8.00 8.16 5.84
CA VAL A 30 -6.55 8.18 5.58
C VAL A 30 -6.26 7.73 4.15
N ALA A 31 -5.08 8.08 3.64
CA ALA A 31 -4.51 7.40 2.49
C ALA A 31 -3.89 6.08 2.91
N ILE A 32 -4.01 5.08 2.07
CA ILE A 32 -3.47 3.74 2.26
C ILE A 32 -2.47 3.49 1.14
N MET A 33 -1.32 2.93 1.46
CA MET A 33 -0.38 2.37 0.49
C MET A 33 -0.22 0.89 0.79
N VAL A 34 -0.39 0.08 -0.25
CA VAL A 34 0.00 -1.33 -0.26
C VAL A 34 1.12 -1.45 -1.27
N LEU A 35 2.25 -1.97 -0.83
CA LEU A 35 3.45 -2.18 -1.63
C LEU A 35 3.77 -3.66 -1.62
N ASP A 36 4.05 -4.22 -2.79
CA ASP A 36 4.51 -5.60 -2.98
C ASP A 36 5.89 -5.63 -3.65
N MET A 37 6.71 -6.62 -3.30
CA MET A 37 8.01 -6.85 -3.92
C MET A 37 7.86 -7.73 -5.15
N SER A 38 8.27 -7.21 -6.30
CA SER A 38 8.14 -7.95 -7.56
C SER A 38 9.20 -9.06 -7.69
N GLY A 39 8.80 -10.21 -8.24
CA GLY A 39 9.75 -11.23 -8.73
C GLY A 39 10.11 -12.35 -7.75
N PHE A 40 9.28 -12.59 -6.73
CA PHE A 40 9.41 -13.68 -5.74
C PHE A 40 9.86 -15.01 -6.36
N SER A 41 9.02 -15.61 -7.22
CA SER A 41 9.24 -16.94 -7.78
C SER A 41 10.58 -17.05 -8.51
N ARG A 42 10.96 -15.99 -9.24
CA ARG A 42 12.20 -15.94 -10.01
C ARG A 42 13.43 -15.88 -9.10
N LEU A 43 13.40 -15.06 -8.06
CA LEU A 43 14.51 -14.91 -7.12
C LEU A 43 14.72 -16.18 -6.29
N VAL A 44 13.64 -16.78 -5.79
CA VAL A 44 13.72 -18.02 -4.99
C VAL A 44 14.24 -19.19 -5.83
N GLN A 45 13.76 -19.36 -7.07
CA GLN A 45 14.24 -20.43 -7.95
C GLN A 45 15.72 -20.31 -8.28
N ARG A 46 16.22 -19.09 -8.44
CA ARG A 46 17.59 -18.85 -8.90
C ARG A 46 18.62 -18.78 -7.77
N TYR A 47 18.26 -18.20 -6.63
CA TYR A 47 19.20 -17.88 -5.54
C TYR A 47 18.81 -18.48 -4.19
N GLY A 48 17.67 -19.17 -4.12
CA GLY A 48 17.19 -19.83 -2.91
C GLY A 48 16.45 -18.89 -1.94
N ILE A 49 15.75 -19.50 -0.99
CA ILE A 49 14.87 -18.79 -0.05
C ILE A 49 15.63 -17.84 0.89
N ILE A 50 16.86 -18.17 1.27
CA ILE A 50 17.67 -17.35 2.18
C ILE A 50 18.00 -16.00 1.53
N HIS A 51 18.37 -16.00 0.24
CA HIS A 51 18.62 -14.77 -0.52
C HIS A 51 17.36 -13.90 -0.59
N TYR A 52 16.20 -14.52 -0.86
CA TYR A 52 14.94 -13.78 -0.92
C TYR A 52 14.58 -13.12 0.42
N LEU A 53 14.73 -13.85 1.53
CA LEU A 53 14.48 -13.29 2.87
C LEU A 53 15.44 -12.13 3.19
N ALA A 54 16.69 -12.18 2.73
CA ALA A 54 17.62 -11.06 2.85
C ALA A 54 17.16 -9.84 2.04
N MET A 55 16.65 -10.04 0.83
CA MET A 55 16.10 -8.97 0.01
C MET A 55 14.85 -8.33 0.62
N ILE A 56 13.95 -9.11 1.21
CA ILE A 56 12.82 -8.57 1.99
C ILE A 56 13.34 -7.67 3.12
N ARG A 57 14.35 -8.10 3.88
CA ARG A 57 14.92 -7.28 4.96
C ARG A 57 15.52 -5.99 4.45
N ARG A 58 16.19 -6.02 3.30
CA ARG A 58 16.74 -4.82 2.66
C ARG A 58 15.64 -3.88 2.16
N MET A 59 14.60 -4.40 1.51
CA MET A 59 13.44 -3.62 1.08
C MET A 59 12.83 -2.86 2.25
N ARG A 60 12.58 -3.54 3.39
CA ARG A 60 12.00 -2.91 4.60
C ARG A 60 12.85 -1.75 5.13
N ARG A 61 14.19 -1.86 5.06
CA ARG A 61 15.12 -0.80 5.51
C ARG A 61 15.09 0.44 4.63
N VAL A 62 14.75 0.29 3.35
CA VAL A 62 14.64 1.41 2.40
C VAL A 62 13.24 2.03 2.46
N VAL A 63 12.21 1.21 2.51
CA VAL A 63 10.81 1.64 2.43
C VAL A 63 10.35 2.37 3.70
N ALA A 64 10.66 1.86 4.89
CA ALA A 64 10.15 2.44 6.14
C ALA A 64 10.58 3.91 6.37
N PRO A 65 11.85 4.30 6.14
CA PRO A 65 12.26 5.70 6.24
C PRO A 65 11.55 6.62 5.26
N ALA A 66 11.35 6.20 4.01
CA ALA A 66 10.66 7.01 3.00
C ALA A 66 9.19 7.26 3.36
N ILE A 67 8.52 6.26 3.93
CA ILE A 67 7.17 6.39 4.49
C ILE A 67 7.18 7.41 5.64
N ALA A 68 8.10 7.28 6.59
CA ALA A 68 8.18 8.17 7.75
C ALA A 68 8.48 9.63 7.39
N ARG A 69 9.41 9.88 6.43
CA ARG A 69 9.72 11.23 5.92
C ARG A 69 8.51 11.91 5.30
N ASN A 70 7.57 11.12 4.80
CA ASN A 70 6.33 11.58 4.20
C ASN A 70 5.13 11.50 5.15
N HIS A 71 5.37 11.59 6.46
CA HIS A 71 4.33 11.59 7.50
C HIS A 71 3.51 10.30 7.59
N GLY A 72 3.94 9.25 6.90
CA GLY A 72 3.29 7.95 6.90
C GLY A 72 3.68 7.11 8.11
N VAL A 73 2.85 6.12 8.39
CA VAL A 73 3.09 5.11 9.41
C VAL A 73 2.96 3.74 8.75
N VAL A 74 4.00 2.93 8.88
CA VAL A 74 3.91 1.50 8.53
C VAL A 74 2.99 0.84 9.56
N ILE A 75 1.90 0.26 9.08
CA ILE A 75 0.96 -0.52 9.90
C ILE A 75 1.55 -1.91 10.14
N LYS A 76 1.94 -2.60 9.06
CA LYS A 76 2.58 -3.91 9.15
C LYS A 76 3.42 -4.23 7.91
N PHE A 77 4.32 -5.20 8.09
CA PHE A 77 4.90 -5.95 6.99
C PHE A 77 4.39 -7.38 7.06
N GLU A 78 3.96 -7.91 5.92
CA GLU A 78 3.44 -9.28 5.81
C GLU A 78 4.15 -9.93 4.62
N ALA A 79 5.04 -10.89 4.90
CA ALA A 79 5.98 -11.39 3.90
C ALA A 79 6.78 -10.26 3.20
N ASP A 80 6.66 -10.14 1.89
CA ASP A 80 7.18 -9.09 1.00
C ASP A 80 6.30 -7.85 0.93
N ASN A 81 5.08 -7.90 1.45
CA ASN A 81 4.18 -6.76 1.44
C ASN A 81 4.50 -5.75 2.55
N CYS A 82 4.28 -4.48 2.23
CA CYS A 82 4.28 -3.36 3.17
C CYS A 82 2.93 -2.64 3.12
N PHE A 83 2.33 -2.48 4.30
CA PHE A 83 1.05 -1.82 4.50
C PHE A 83 1.28 -0.54 5.30
N ALA A 84 0.93 0.61 4.73
CA ALA A 84 1.16 1.90 5.35
C ALA A 84 -0.03 2.84 5.18
N VAL A 85 -0.16 3.77 6.11
CA VAL A 85 -1.17 4.82 6.07
C VAL A 85 -0.55 6.20 6.12
N PHE A 86 -1.20 7.15 5.47
CA PHE A 86 -0.78 8.54 5.40
C PHE A 86 -1.95 9.47 5.73
N PRO A 87 -1.69 10.63 6.36
CA PRO A 87 -2.73 11.62 6.62
C PRO A 87 -3.38 12.16 5.33
N LYS A 88 -2.64 12.21 4.22
CA LYS A 88 -3.11 12.76 2.94
C LYS A 88 -2.70 11.87 1.76
N ALA A 89 -3.51 11.90 0.69
CA ALA A 89 -3.19 11.20 -0.55
C ALA A 89 -1.90 11.73 -1.21
N ASP A 90 -1.64 13.04 -1.17
CA ASP A 90 -0.40 13.62 -1.70
C ASP A 90 0.86 13.11 -0.99
N ASP A 91 0.75 12.82 0.31
CA ASP A 91 1.87 12.31 1.11
C ASP A 91 2.21 10.87 0.68
N ALA A 92 1.20 10.03 0.43
CA ALA A 92 1.40 8.68 -0.11
C ALA A 92 2.01 8.71 -1.52
N VAL A 93 1.58 9.64 -2.38
CA VAL A 93 2.15 9.80 -3.73
C VAL A 93 3.60 10.27 -3.68
N GLN A 94 3.94 11.17 -2.75
CA GLN A 94 5.32 11.60 -2.58
C GLN A 94 6.19 10.46 -2.03
N ALA A 95 5.68 9.71 -1.05
CA ALA A 95 6.36 8.55 -0.50
C ALA A 95 6.66 7.51 -1.56
N SER A 96 5.74 7.23 -2.50
CA SER A 96 5.96 6.24 -3.57
C SER A 96 7.07 6.68 -4.53
N ARG A 97 7.19 7.98 -4.81
CA ARG A 97 8.30 8.54 -5.60
C ARG A 97 9.64 8.38 -4.89
N GLU A 98 9.70 8.71 -3.61
CA GLU A 98 10.91 8.55 -2.81
C GLU A 98 11.31 7.08 -2.63
N ILE A 99 10.34 6.18 -2.37
CA ILE A 99 10.60 4.74 -2.31
C ILE A 99 11.24 4.25 -3.59
N LYS A 100 10.67 4.62 -4.75
CA LYS A 100 11.23 4.21 -6.03
C LYS A 100 12.65 4.74 -6.21
N HIS A 101 12.87 6.03 -5.94
CA HIS A 101 14.19 6.64 -6.05
C HIS A 101 15.22 5.98 -5.12
N ASP A 102 14.88 5.81 -3.85
CA ASP A 102 15.79 5.23 -2.85
C ASP A 102 16.12 3.77 -3.17
N LEU A 103 15.17 3.00 -3.72
CA LEU A 103 15.41 1.64 -4.19
C LEU A 103 16.32 1.63 -5.44
N ASP A 104 16.08 2.51 -6.41
CA ASP A 104 16.94 2.64 -7.59
C ASP A 104 18.39 2.95 -7.16
N VAL A 105 18.58 3.90 -6.23
CA VAL A 105 19.90 4.24 -5.66
C VAL A 105 20.50 3.07 -4.89
N ALA A 106 19.71 2.38 -4.07
CA ALA A 106 20.19 1.23 -3.32
C ALA A 106 20.69 0.13 -4.27
N ASN A 107 19.97 -0.13 -5.37
CA ASN A 107 20.28 -1.15 -6.35
C ASN A 107 21.64 -0.91 -7.04
N LEU A 108 22.03 0.35 -7.30
CA LEU A 108 23.36 0.68 -7.85
C LEU A 108 24.54 0.19 -7.00
N ALA A 109 24.33 -0.02 -5.70
CA ALA A 109 25.36 -0.51 -4.78
C ALA A 109 25.42 -2.04 -4.68
N THR A 110 24.64 -2.76 -5.49
CA THR A 110 24.54 -4.23 -5.44
C THR A 110 24.60 -4.86 -6.83
N PRO A 111 24.94 -6.15 -6.95
CA PRO A 111 24.78 -6.87 -8.21
C PRO A 111 23.31 -6.96 -8.62
N ASP A 112 23.03 -7.04 -9.93
CA ASP A 112 21.69 -7.10 -10.51
C ASP A 112 20.77 -8.17 -9.87
N GLU A 113 21.33 -9.29 -9.42
CA GLU A 113 20.58 -10.34 -8.71
C GLU A 113 20.03 -9.95 -7.34
N SER A 114 20.51 -8.83 -6.80
CA SER A 114 20.06 -8.25 -5.54
C SER A 114 19.17 -7.04 -5.76
N ASP A 115 18.87 -6.67 -7.01
CA ASP A 115 17.99 -5.55 -7.27
C ASP A 115 16.59 -5.78 -6.71
N ILE A 116 16.10 -4.78 -5.99
CA ILE A 116 14.77 -4.77 -5.41
C ILE A 116 13.89 -3.91 -6.28
N TYR A 117 12.78 -4.49 -6.71
CA TYR A 117 11.74 -3.76 -7.41
C TYR A 117 10.42 -3.98 -6.70
N VAL A 118 9.61 -2.93 -6.69
CA VAL A 118 8.34 -2.92 -6.00
C VAL A 118 7.25 -2.35 -6.90
N CYS A 119 6.02 -2.76 -6.64
CA CYS A 119 4.80 -2.18 -7.18
C CYS A 119 3.94 -1.67 -6.02
N MET A 120 3.11 -0.66 -6.28
CA MET A 120 2.34 -0.01 -5.23
C MET A 120 0.91 0.35 -5.67
N GLY A 121 -0.04 0.14 -4.78
CA GLY A 121 -1.41 0.64 -4.88
C GLY A 121 -1.71 1.65 -3.78
N ILE A 122 -2.41 2.74 -4.14
CA ILE A 122 -2.76 3.82 -3.22
C ILE A 122 -4.27 4.03 -3.22
N GLY A 123 -4.88 3.91 -2.03
CA GLY A 123 -6.30 4.19 -1.76
C GLY A 123 -6.48 5.40 -0.85
N TYR A 124 -7.69 5.95 -0.77
CA TYR A 124 -8.01 7.00 0.20
C TYR A 124 -9.46 6.96 0.63
N GLY A 125 -9.71 6.78 1.93
CA GLY A 125 -11.06 6.79 2.46
C GLY A 125 -11.16 6.34 3.91
N PRO A 126 -12.40 6.18 4.41
CA PRO A 126 -12.67 5.66 5.74
C PRO A 126 -12.06 4.27 5.90
N THR A 127 -11.25 4.12 6.95
CA THR A 127 -10.47 2.92 7.23
C THR A 127 -10.51 2.65 8.73
N LEU A 128 -10.91 1.45 9.12
CA LEU A 128 -10.81 0.99 10.50
C LEU A 128 -9.36 0.58 10.77
N LEU A 129 -8.70 1.23 11.72
CA LEU A 129 -7.34 0.90 12.15
C LEU A 129 -7.39 0.25 13.53
N ALA A 130 -6.95 -1.01 13.64
CA ALA A 130 -6.98 -1.74 14.89
C ALA A 130 -6.03 -2.94 14.88
N CYS A 131 -5.45 -3.25 16.04
CA CYS A 131 -4.63 -4.45 16.27
C CYS A 131 -3.52 -4.61 15.21
N ASP A 132 -2.83 -3.52 14.87
CA ASP A 132 -1.77 -3.47 13.86
C ASP A 132 -2.22 -3.88 12.44
N ASP A 133 -3.52 -3.72 12.15
CA ASP A 133 -4.10 -3.97 10.85
C ASP A 133 -5.05 -2.83 10.42
N MET A 134 -5.50 -2.89 9.17
CA MET A 134 -6.37 -1.90 8.57
C MET A 134 -7.44 -2.53 7.69
N TYR A 135 -8.67 -2.05 7.80
CA TYR A 135 -9.82 -2.60 7.09
C TYR A 135 -10.64 -1.50 6.44
N GLY A 136 -11.01 -1.70 5.18
CA GLY A 136 -11.83 -0.76 4.44
C GLY A 136 -11.87 -1.08 2.96
N ASN A 137 -12.87 -0.53 2.27
CA ASN A 137 -12.99 -0.72 0.82
C ASN A 137 -11.75 -0.21 0.08
N GLU A 138 -11.24 0.96 0.46
CA GLU A 138 -10.06 1.56 -0.16
C GLU A 138 -8.78 0.78 0.14
N MET A 139 -8.71 0.07 1.26
CA MET A 139 -7.61 -0.84 1.56
C MET A 139 -7.62 -2.01 0.58
N ASN A 140 -8.79 -2.66 0.42
CA ASN A 140 -8.95 -3.78 -0.51
C ASN A 140 -8.66 -3.39 -1.97
N LEU A 141 -9.07 -2.18 -2.37
CA LEU A 141 -8.78 -1.65 -3.70
C LEU A 141 -7.28 -1.33 -3.88
N ALA A 142 -6.64 -0.74 -2.87
CA ALA A 142 -5.21 -0.47 -2.91
C ALA A 142 -4.39 -1.76 -2.99
N SER A 143 -4.74 -2.79 -2.22
CA SER A 143 -4.09 -4.11 -2.28
C SER A 143 -4.23 -4.72 -3.68
N LYS A 144 -5.44 -4.78 -4.24
CA LYS A 144 -5.66 -5.25 -5.63
C LYS A 144 -4.84 -4.49 -6.66
N LEU A 145 -4.73 -3.17 -6.52
CA LEU A 145 -3.93 -2.36 -7.43
C LEU A 145 -2.43 -2.64 -7.28
N GLY A 146 -1.93 -2.81 -6.05
CA GLY A 146 -0.52 -3.03 -5.77
C GLY A 146 -0.02 -4.44 -6.04
N GLU A 147 -0.86 -5.45 -5.81
CA GLU A 147 -0.50 -6.87 -5.88
C GLU A 147 -0.91 -7.51 -7.22
N ASP A 148 -2.13 -7.24 -7.71
CA ASP A 148 -2.68 -7.96 -8.88
C ASP A 148 -2.53 -7.22 -10.21
N VAL A 149 -2.39 -5.89 -10.17
CA VAL A 149 -2.46 -5.02 -11.37
C VAL A 149 -1.14 -4.38 -11.70
N ALA A 150 -0.48 -3.76 -10.71
CA ALA A 150 0.72 -2.99 -10.94
C ALA A 150 1.88 -3.91 -11.34
N GLU A 151 2.51 -3.62 -12.48
CA GLU A 151 3.75 -4.28 -12.84
C GLU A 151 4.94 -3.67 -12.09
N LYS A 152 6.12 -4.27 -12.30
CA LYS A 152 7.38 -3.86 -11.69
C LYS A 152 7.62 -2.35 -11.81
N GLY A 153 7.68 -1.65 -10.68
CA GLY A 153 7.95 -0.21 -10.62
C GLY A 153 6.74 0.69 -10.86
N GLU A 154 5.56 0.11 -11.07
CA GLU A 154 4.32 0.86 -11.30
C GLU A 154 3.64 1.26 -10.00
N VAL A 155 2.94 2.40 -10.04
CA VAL A 155 2.13 2.90 -8.93
C VAL A 155 0.76 3.27 -9.45
N PHE A 156 -0.28 2.75 -8.81
CA PHE A 156 -1.66 3.05 -9.15
C PHE A 156 -2.40 3.69 -7.98
N LEU A 157 -3.32 4.60 -8.32
CA LEU A 157 -4.23 5.23 -7.37
C LEU A 157 -5.67 4.79 -7.68
N THR A 158 -6.47 4.60 -6.63
CA THR A 158 -7.93 4.53 -6.76
C THR A 158 -8.50 5.88 -7.21
N GLU A 159 -9.73 5.89 -7.71
CA GLU A 159 -10.42 7.14 -8.05
C GLU A 159 -10.57 8.06 -6.83
N ALA A 160 -10.81 7.51 -5.63
CA ALA A 160 -10.91 8.28 -4.40
C ALA A 160 -9.57 8.92 -4.02
N ALA A 161 -8.46 8.16 -4.11
CA ALA A 161 -7.12 8.69 -3.88
C ALA A 161 -6.76 9.82 -4.85
N LYS A 162 -7.04 9.63 -6.15
CA LYS A 162 -6.83 10.67 -7.16
C LYS A 162 -7.63 11.94 -6.85
N LYS A 163 -8.89 11.81 -6.42
CA LYS A 163 -9.75 12.97 -6.08
C LYS A 163 -9.30 13.67 -4.79
N ALA A 164 -8.70 12.94 -3.86
CA ALA A 164 -8.21 13.47 -2.60
C ALA A 164 -6.87 14.22 -2.73
N CYS A 165 -6.11 13.98 -3.80
CA CYS A 165 -4.88 14.73 -4.09
C CYS A 165 -5.19 16.21 -4.35
N LYS A 166 -4.48 17.10 -3.65
CA LYS A 166 -4.55 18.55 -3.84
C LYS A 166 -3.48 19.06 -4.79
N LYS A 167 -2.36 18.35 -4.91
CA LYS A 167 -1.29 18.69 -5.85
C LYS A 167 -1.57 18.07 -7.23
N LYS A 168 -1.03 18.69 -8.27
CA LYS A 168 -1.09 18.15 -9.62
C LYS A 168 -0.02 17.06 -9.77
N HIS A 169 -0.47 15.83 -10.01
CA HIS A 169 0.37 14.68 -10.34
C HIS A 169 0.13 14.25 -11.78
N ASP A 170 1.18 13.79 -12.46
CA ASP A 170 1.05 13.18 -13.80
C ASP A 170 0.44 11.78 -13.66
N LEU A 171 -0.84 11.67 -13.99
CA LEU A 171 -1.67 10.49 -13.78
C LEU A 171 -2.38 10.13 -15.09
N ALA A 172 -2.26 8.87 -15.51
CA ALA A 172 -3.00 8.33 -16.65
C ALA A 172 -4.19 7.50 -16.16
N LEU A 173 -5.39 7.79 -16.66
CA LEU A 173 -6.57 6.96 -16.40
C LEU A 173 -6.40 5.60 -17.09
N VAL A 174 -6.58 4.53 -16.32
CA VAL A 174 -6.57 3.15 -16.78
C VAL A 174 -7.88 2.49 -16.32
N PRO A 175 -8.80 2.15 -17.25
CA PRO A 175 -9.94 1.31 -16.94
C PRO A 175 -9.46 -0.10 -16.61
N LEU A 176 -9.90 -0.66 -15.49
CA LEU A 176 -9.52 -2.00 -15.04
C LEU A 176 -10.77 -2.82 -14.74
N THR A 177 -10.68 -4.12 -14.95
CA THR A 177 -11.69 -5.09 -14.48
C THR A 177 -10.99 -6.05 -13.53
N ILE A 178 -11.35 -5.99 -12.24
CA ILE A 178 -10.77 -6.84 -11.21
C ILE A 178 -11.88 -7.69 -10.60
N SER A 179 -11.75 -9.01 -10.68
CA SER A 179 -12.75 -9.96 -10.18
C SER A 179 -14.17 -9.70 -10.75
N GLY A 180 -14.27 -9.29 -12.02
CA GLY A 180 -15.54 -9.00 -12.69
C GLY A 180 -16.15 -7.62 -12.41
N VAL A 181 -15.48 -6.78 -11.61
CA VAL A 181 -15.92 -5.41 -11.33
C VAL A 181 -15.04 -4.43 -12.10
N THR A 182 -15.67 -3.58 -12.93
CA THR A 182 -14.98 -2.51 -13.65
C THR A 182 -14.78 -1.31 -12.74
N MET A 183 -13.56 -0.78 -12.70
CA MET A 183 -13.21 0.43 -11.95
C MET A 183 -12.23 1.31 -12.71
N LYS A 184 -12.15 2.58 -12.29
CA LYS A 184 -11.15 3.53 -12.76
C LYS A 184 -9.96 3.51 -11.81
N ALA A 185 -8.78 3.25 -12.36
CA ALA A 185 -7.52 3.46 -11.66
C ALA A 185 -6.67 4.50 -12.38
N TYR A 186 -5.70 5.07 -11.67
CA TYR A 186 -4.85 6.12 -12.19
C TYR A 186 -3.39 5.72 -12.01
N LYS A 187 -2.71 5.43 -13.12
CA LYS A 187 -1.28 5.10 -13.12
C LYS A 187 -0.46 6.37 -12.95
N LEU A 188 0.39 6.40 -11.93
CA LEU A 188 1.37 7.46 -11.71
C LEU A 188 2.48 7.37 -12.75
N ARG A 189 2.73 8.47 -13.45
CA ARG A 189 3.88 8.59 -14.35
C ARG A 189 5.04 9.22 -13.61
N PHE A 190 6.18 8.54 -13.70
CA PHE A 190 7.45 9.09 -13.28
C PHE A 190 8.02 9.89 -14.44
N THR A 191 8.35 11.15 -14.19
CA THR A 191 9.22 11.88 -15.11
C THR A 191 10.58 11.17 -15.07
N PRO A 192 11.20 10.82 -16.21
CA PRO A 192 12.54 10.28 -16.21
C PRO A 192 13.45 11.25 -15.44
N SER A 193 14.22 10.75 -14.48
CA SER A 193 15.31 11.55 -13.91
C SER A 193 16.27 11.89 -15.06
N ALA A 194 16.53 13.18 -15.23
CA ALA A 194 17.52 13.70 -16.18
C ALA A 194 18.94 13.28 -15.77
#